data_AF-R6D3K5-F1
#
_entry.id   AF-R6D3K5-F1
#
_cell.length_a   1.000
_cell.length_b   1.000
_cell.length_c   1.000
_cell.angle_alpha   90.00
_cell.angle_beta   90.00
_cell.angle_gamma   90.00
#
_symmetry.space_group_name_H-M   'P 1'
#
loop_
_entity.id
_entity.type
_entity.pdbx_description
1 polymer ?
#
loop_
_entity_poly.entity_id
_entity_poly.type
_entity_poly.pdbx_seq_one_letter_code
_entity_poly.pdbx_strand_id
1 'polypeptide(L)'
;MSKSIYSILFTRLGDRERAWHYFRDSYLPNLNPPFRVIAEFDGGTNPYFLTGAGGVLQSVLMGFGGLDITDKGIVTGKGAIPDTWKSLTLKGIGVEKKSYIIK
;
A
#
# COMPACT_ATOMS: atom_id res chain seq x y z
N MET A 1 1.92 -8.83 -6.93
CA MET A 1 2.88 -7.70 -6.78
C MET A 1 2.58 -6.54 -7.74
N SER A 2 2.49 -6.76 -9.06
CA SER A 2 2.36 -5.67 -10.05
C SER A 2 1.23 -4.68 -9.76
N LYS A 3 0.07 -5.19 -9.32
CA LYS A 3 -1.11 -4.38 -8.96
C LYS A 3 -0.83 -3.39 -7.81
N SER A 4 0.02 -3.75 -6.85
CA SER A 4 0.41 -2.82 -5.77
C SER A 4 1.22 -1.64 -6.30
N ILE A 5 2.06 -1.86 -7.32
CA ILE A 5 2.81 -0.79 -7.98
C ILE A 5 1.87 0.12 -8.76
N TYR A 6 0.87 -0.43 -9.46
CA TYR A 6 -0.15 0.38 -10.12
C TYR A 6 -0.89 1.27 -9.12
N SER A 7 -1.26 0.74 -7.94
CA SER A 7 -1.87 1.54 -6.88
C SER A 7 -1.00 2.73 -6.45
N ILE A 8 0.31 2.53 -6.27
CA ILE A 8 1.26 3.61 -5.96
C ILE A 8 1.29 4.65 -7.07
N LEU A 9 1.45 4.21 -8.32
CA LEU A 9 1.56 5.12 -9.47
C LEU A 9 0.30 5.97 -9.65
N PHE A 10 -0.90 5.35 -9.58
CA PHE A 10 -2.15 6.09 -9.67
C PHE A 10 -2.33 7.07 -8.51
N THR A 11 -1.90 6.71 -7.29
CA THR A 11 -1.91 7.64 -6.16
C THR A 11 -1.06 8.88 -6.46
N ARG A 12 0.15 8.68 -7.00
CA ARG A 12 1.08 9.78 -7.36
C ARG A 12 0.56 10.65 -8.50
N LEU A 13 -0.25 10.09 -9.39
CA LEU A 13 -0.94 10.81 -10.47
C LEU A 13 -2.21 11.53 -9.97
N GLY A 14 -2.61 11.36 -8.71
CA GLY A 14 -3.83 11.94 -8.15
C GLY A 14 -5.11 11.19 -8.51
N ASP A 15 -5.00 10.02 -9.14
CA ASP A 15 -6.14 9.20 -9.53
C ASP A 15 -6.52 8.24 -8.39
N ARG A 16 -7.35 8.75 -7.48
CA ARG A 16 -7.74 8.04 -6.25
C ARG A 16 -8.58 6.80 -6.54
N GLU A 17 -9.44 6.85 -7.56
CA GLU A 17 -10.33 5.75 -7.90
C GLU A 17 -9.54 4.53 -8.37
N ARG A 18 -8.64 4.72 -9.35
CA ARG A 18 -7.78 3.63 -9.84
C ARG A 18 -6.78 3.19 -8.79
N ALA A 19 -6.24 4.11 -7.99
CA ALA A 19 -5.37 3.75 -6.87
C ALA A 19 -6.07 2.79 -5.89
N TRP A 20 -7.32 3.08 -5.53
CA TRP A 20 -8.13 2.25 -4.64
C TRP A 20 -8.52 0.91 -5.25
N HIS A 21 -8.88 0.91 -6.54
CA HIS A 21 -9.15 -0.31 -7.29
C HIS A 21 -7.94 -1.26 -7.24
N TYR A 22 -6.77 -0.80 -7.69
CA TYR A 22 -5.58 -1.63 -7.76
C TYR A 22 -5.03 -2.02 -6.38
N PHE A 23 -5.23 -1.19 -5.36
CA PHE A 23 -4.89 -1.56 -3.98
C PHE A 23 -5.62 -2.85 -3.56
N ARG A 24 -6.96 -2.86 -3.67
CA ARG A 24 -7.79 -4.01 -3.33
C ARG A 24 -7.47 -5.23 -4.19
N ASP A 25 -7.34 -5.00 -5.49
CA ASP A 25 -7.02 -6.04 -6.47
C ASP A 25 -5.64 -6.67 -6.22
N SER A 26 -4.73 -5.98 -5.53
CA SER A 26 -3.40 -6.49 -5.24
C SER A 26 -3.32 -7.58 -4.17
N TYR A 27 -4.39 -7.78 -3.39
CA TYR A 27 -4.40 -8.81 -2.34
C TYR A 27 -5.70 -9.61 -2.24
N LEU A 28 -6.88 -8.99 -2.47
CA LEU A 28 -8.17 -9.67 -2.27
C LEU A 28 -8.30 -10.99 -3.05
N PRO A 29 -7.91 -11.08 -4.34
CA PRO A 29 -8.04 -12.32 -5.11
C PRO A 29 -7.11 -13.45 -4.62
N ASN A 30 -6.05 -13.09 -3.88
CA ASN A 30 -5.07 -14.02 -3.34
C ASN A 30 -5.43 -14.49 -1.91
N LEU A 31 -6.49 -13.96 -1.28
CA LEU A 31 -6.83 -14.30 0.10
C LEU A 31 -7.59 -15.63 0.19
N ASN A 32 -7.03 -16.57 0.96
CA ASN A 32 -7.68 -17.84 1.25
C ASN A 32 -8.33 -17.86 2.65
N PRO A 33 -9.58 -18.35 2.79
CA PRO A 33 -10.19 -18.58 4.10
C PRO A 33 -9.48 -19.73 4.86
N PRO A 34 -9.69 -19.85 6.18
CA PRO A 34 -10.41 -18.91 7.04
C PRO A 34 -9.54 -17.74 7.52
N PHE A 35 -8.22 -17.84 7.37
CA PHE A 35 -7.26 -16.91 7.99
C PHE A 35 -6.77 -15.79 7.06
N ARG A 36 -7.31 -15.68 5.84
CA ARG A 36 -6.89 -14.71 4.81
C ARG A 36 -5.40 -14.82 4.50
N VAL A 37 -4.93 -16.05 4.36
CA VAL A 37 -3.55 -16.32 3.94
C VAL A 37 -3.39 -15.89 2.47
N ILE A 38 -2.30 -15.19 2.15
CA ILE A 38 -2.06 -14.66 0.81
C ILE A 38 -1.36 -15.74 -0.03
N ALA A 39 -2.03 -16.24 -1.06
CA ALA A 39 -1.47 -17.16 -2.03
C ALA A 39 -0.61 -16.46 -3.09
N GLU A 40 0.26 -17.22 -3.74
CA GLU A 40 1.20 -16.72 -4.76
C GLU A 40 0.53 -16.14 -6.01
N PHE A 41 -0.63 -16.66 -6.38
CA PHE A 41 -1.40 -16.18 -7.53
C PHE A 41 -2.90 -16.18 -7.23
N ASP A 42 -3.65 -15.51 -8.09
CA ASP A 42 -5.10 -15.36 -8.01
C ASP A 42 -5.81 -16.72 -8.03
N GLY A 43 -6.65 -16.99 -7.03
CA GLY A 43 -7.34 -18.28 -6.87
C GLY A 43 -6.43 -19.45 -6.49
N GLY A 44 -5.13 -19.22 -6.28
CA GLY A 44 -4.19 -20.23 -5.81
C GLY A 44 -4.38 -20.53 -4.33
N THR A 45 -3.89 -21.69 -3.88
CA THR A 45 -3.93 -22.11 -2.48
C THR A 45 -2.56 -22.18 -1.82
N ASN A 46 -1.46 -22.05 -2.58
CA ASN A 46 -0.09 -22.15 -2.08
C ASN A 46 0.34 -20.86 -1.33
N PRO A 47 0.55 -20.91 -0.01
CA PRO A 47 1.01 -19.77 0.79
C PRO A 47 2.49 -19.88 1.18
N TYR A 48 3.17 -18.82 1.63
CA TYR A 48 2.76 -17.43 1.85
C TYR A 48 3.45 -16.49 0.86
N PHE A 49 2.68 -15.71 0.11
CA PHE A 49 3.24 -14.80 -0.88
C PHE A 49 3.79 -13.51 -0.26
N LEU A 50 4.98 -13.61 0.32
CA LEU A 50 5.62 -12.53 1.07
C LEU A 50 5.87 -11.28 0.21
N THR A 51 6.29 -11.46 -1.05
CA THR A 51 6.51 -10.35 -1.98
C THR A 51 5.20 -9.62 -2.31
N GLY A 52 4.09 -10.35 -2.42
CA GLY A 52 2.76 -9.77 -2.58
C GLY A 52 2.36 -8.92 -1.37
N ALA A 53 2.49 -9.48 -0.17
CA ALA A 53 2.21 -8.79 1.09
C ALA A 53 3.07 -7.52 1.25
N GLY A 54 4.36 -7.60 0.91
CA GLY A 54 5.28 -6.47 0.91
C GLY A 54 4.84 -5.35 -0.04
N GLY A 55 4.39 -5.71 -1.25
CA GLY A 55 3.83 -4.75 -2.21
C GLY A 55 2.58 -4.03 -1.68
N VAL A 56 1.67 -4.76 -1.04
CA VAL A 56 0.48 -4.17 -0.40
C VAL A 56 0.88 -3.16 0.66
N LEU A 57 1.82 -3.52 1.55
CA LEU A 57 2.33 -2.59 2.55
C LEU A 57 2.99 -1.36 1.92
N GLN A 58 3.81 -1.55 0.87
CA GLN A 58 4.42 -0.43 0.13
C GLN A 58 3.36 0.51 -0.46
N SER A 59 2.24 -0.01 -0.97
CA SER A 59 1.16 0.84 -1.49
C SER A 59 0.48 1.72 -0.44
N VAL A 60 0.41 1.23 0.81
CA VAL A 60 -0.06 2.05 1.94
C VAL A 60 0.97 3.11 2.31
N LEU A 61 2.25 2.74 2.42
CA LEU A 61 3.30 3.65 2.89
C LEU A 61 3.70 4.69 1.84
N MET A 62 4.04 4.24 0.64
CA MET A 62 4.62 5.05 -0.44
C MET A 62 3.59 5.50 -1.49
N GLY A 63 2.40 4.89 -1.49
CA GLY A 63 1.24 5.36 -2.25
C GLY A 63 0.42 6.29 -1.38
N PHE A 64 -0.58 5.75 -0.67
CA PHE A 64 -1.56 6.55 0.09
C PHE A 64 -0.92 7.44 1.16
N GLY A 65 0.10 6.93 1.85
CA GLY A 65 0.87 7.65 2.86
C GLY A 65 1.87 8.66 2.29
N GLY A 66 2.14 8.59 0.99
CA GLY A 66 3.03 9.52 0.29
C GLY A 66 4.48 9.51 0.77
N LEU A 67 4.95 8.47 1.47
CA LEU A 67 6.35 8.41 1.89
C LEU A 67 7.27 8.21 0.69
N ASP A 68 8.33 9.01 0.62
CA ASP A 68 9.40 8.90 -0.36
C ASP A 68 10.75 8.76 0.34
N ILE A 69 11.60 7.89 -0.19
CA ILE A 69 12.99 7.75 0.26
C ILE A 69 13.86 8.53 -0.73
N THR A 70 14.59 9.52 -0.21
CA THR A 70 15.45 10.42 -0.99
C THR A 70 16.85 10.47 -0.40
N ASP A 71 17.76 11.18 -1.06
CA ASP A 71 19.09 11.53 -0.52
C ASP A 71 19.02 12.32 0.79
N LYS A 72 17.90 13.02 1.04
CA LYS A 72 17.62 13.73 2.30
C LYS A 72 16.95 12.86 3.37
N GLY A 73 16.83 11.55 3.13
CA GLY A 73 16.13 10.61 4.00
C GLY A 73 14.66 10.44 3.63
N ILE A 74 13.83 10.07 4.61
CA ILE A 74 12.40 9.83 4.40
C ILE A 74 11.65 11.16 4.44
N VAL A 75 11.04 11.51 3.32
CA VAL A 75 10.24 12.73 3.16
C VAL A 75 8.78 12.36 2.91
N THR A 76 7.90 13.35 3.05
CA THR A 76 6.48 13.23 2.69
C THR A 76 6.25 13.92 1.35
N GLY A 77 5.81 13.14 0.36
CA GLY A 77 5.46 13.56 -0.98
C GLY A 77 3.94 13.60 -1.20
N LYS A 78 3.50 13.28 -2.42
CA LYS A 78 2.08 13.26 -2.80
C LYS A 78 1.41 11.96 -2.34
N GLY A 79 0.84 11.98 -1.14
CA GLY A 79 -0.09 10.96 -0.65
C GLY A 79 -1.55 11.38 -0.87
N ALA A 80 -2.44 10.40 -1.03
CA ALA A 80 -3.88 10.62 -1.04
C ALA A 80 -4.59 9.36 -0.56
N ILE A 81 -5.40 9.46 0.50
CA ILE A 81 -6.18 8.31 0.96
C ILE A 81 -7.45 8.15 0.11
N PRO A 82 -7.99 6.91 -0.03
CA PRO A 82 -9.28 6.71 -0.68
C PRO A 82 -10.41 7.31 0.17
N ASP A 83 -11.52 7.69 -0.47
CA ASP A 83 -12.67 8.32 0.21
C ASP A 83 -13.32 7.43 1.30
N THR A 84 -13.05 6.12 1.26
CA THR A 84 -13.51 5.17 2.27
C THR A 84 -12.72 5.27 3.58
N TRP A 85 -11.57 5.95 3.60
CA TRP A 85 -10.72 6.13 4.77
C TRP A 85 -10.89 7.54 5.34
N LYS A 86 -11.09 7.64 6.66
CA LYS A 86 -11.17 8.94 7.35
C LYS A 86 -9.79 9.57 7.56
N SER A 87 -8.79 8.72 7.77
CA SER A 87 -7.40 9.14 8.02
C SER A 87 -6.47 7.94 7.95
N LEU A 88 -5.20 8.18 7.65
CA LEU A 88 -4.10 7.22 7.77
C LEU A 88 -3.05 7.77 8.74
N THR A 89 -2.71 6.99 9.76
CA THR A 89 -1.67 7.35 10.73
C THR A 89 -0.45 6.45 10.55
N LEU A 90 0.69 7.04 10.20
CA LEU A 90 1.98 6.38 10.10
C LEU A 90 2.82 6.73 11.32
N LYS A 91 3.44 5.75 11.98
CA LYS A 91 4.22 5.94 13.20
C LYS A 91 5.60 5.31 13.07
N GLY A 92 6.58 5.84 13.80
CA GLY A 92 7.92 5.26 13.86
C GLY A 92 8.69 5.40 12.56
N ILE A 93 8.41 6.44 11.76
CA ILE A 93 9.04 6.61 10.45
C ILE A 93 10.43 7.22 10.62
N GLY A 94 11.44 6.51 10.11
CA GLY A 94 12.84 6.93 10.13
C GLY A 94 13.48 6.90 11.51
N VAL A 95 14.75 7.34 11.57
CA VAL A 95 15.58 7.34 12.79
C VAL A 95 14.94 8.17 13.91
N GLU A 96 14.31 9.29 13.54
CA GLU A 96 13.61 10.18 14.47
C GLU A 96 12.23 9.65 14.93
N LYS A 97 11.80 8.47 14.45
CA LYS A 97 10.51 7.84 14.79
C LYS A 97 9.30 8.77 14.57
N LYS A 98 9.32 9.56 13.50
CA LYS A 98 8.27 10.55 13.18
C LYS A 98 6.91 9.89 13.01
N SER A 99 5.87 10.66 13.32
CA SER A 99 4.48 10.26 13.10
C SER A 99 3.80 11.22 12.12
N TYR A 100 3.07 10.67 11.15
CA TYR A 100 2.33 11.42 10.13
C TYR A 100 0.85 11.05 10.19
N ILE A 101 0.00 12.05 9.99
CA ILE A 101 -1.45 11.87 9.88
C ILE A 101 -1.87 12.44 8.53
N ILE A 102 -2.37 11.57 7.66
CA ILE A 102 -2.96 11.91 6.37
C ILE A 102 -4.48 11.88 6.55
N LYS A 103 -5.18 12.87 6.00
CA LYS A 103 -6.64 12.98 6.03
C LYS A 103 -7.18 13.10 4.61
#